data_AF-A0A482W830-F1
#
_entry.id   AF-A0A482W830-F1
#
_cell.length_a   1.000
_cell.length_b   1.000
_cell.length_c   1.000
_cell.angle_alpha   90.00
_cell.angle_beta   90.00
_cell.angle_gamma   90.00
#
_symmetry.space_group_name_H-M   'P 1'
#
loop_
_entity.id
_entity.type
_entity.pdbx_description
1 polymer ?
#
loop_
_entity_poly.entity_id
_entity_poly.type
_entity_poly.pdbx_seq_one_letter_code
_entity_poly.pdbx_strand_id
1 'polypeptide(L)'
;SKLCLPREKLLLKKDAYPSIFPNLPSYLSEPTPIKRKDPSRRFSNYVERKNIKQEEQQVLQDQINNLQEVLFKMENSKLTEWITKATKDCIYFFKINFNENIPKLTKTVILKSNLFVRIIFNDVDIDTRKYEYLLGAQLLCDTYSKLENLLNGVYNLTEKNVTFIEIINTFSSLLNEFINGRKVEEIKASKLKLLVEQLTMFKFKKTNLNREGLKYPTEFSIHIAEIAYKVFTVITSEKYEAMFLKVPKKKAVLQTLILDLLQDSSSNNPTQCNCGRSSQNVIQKCTSVWSNILLNNYS
;
A
#
# COMPACT_ATOMS: atom_id res chain seq x y z
N SER A 1 -60.69 -7.97 -41.95
CA SER A 1 -60.69 -8.89 -40.79
C SER A 1 -60.63 -10.32 -41.31
N LYS A 2 -59.50 -11.02 -41.16
CA LYS A 2 -59.36 -12.40 -41.63
C LYS A 2 -60.04 -13.36 -40.65
N LEU A 3 -61.06 -14.09 -41.11
CA LEU A 3 -61.71 -15.17 -40.35
C LEU A 3 -60.67 -16.27 -40.05
N CYS A 4 -60.25 -16.40 -38.79
CA CYS A 4 -59.56 -17.59 -38.31
C CYS A 4 -60.61 -18.59 -37.84
N LEU A 5 -60.91 -19.59 -38.67
CA LEU A 5 -61.71 -20.74 -38.23
C LEU A 5 -60.85 -21.61 -37.29
N PRO A 6 -61.35 -21.97 -36.10
CA PRO A 6 -60.60 -22.81 -35.17
C PRO A 6 -60.44 -24.22 -35.77
N ARG A 7 -59.23 -24.78 -35.64
CA ARG A 7 -58.98 -26.17 -36.06
C ARG A 7 -59.73 -27.13 -35.14
N GLU A 8 -60.45 -28.08 -35.72
CA GLU A 8 -61.16 -29.12 -34.96
C GLU A 8 -60.23 -30.15 -34.29
N LYS A 9 -58.95 -30.24 -34.69
CA LYS A 9 -57.97 -31.14 -34.06
C LYS A 9 -56.75 -30.38 -33.54
N LEU A 10 -56.38 -30.65 -32.29
CA LEU A 10 -55.23 -30.07 -31.60
C LEU A 10 -53.90 -30.56 -32.20
N LEU A 11 -52.92 -29.66 -32.29
CA LEU A 11 -51.54 -30.00 -32.68
C LEU A 11 -50.90 -30.92 -31.62
N LEU A 12 -50.21 -31.98 -32.07
CA LEU A 12 -49.36 -32.79 -31.20
C LEU A 12 -48.27 -31.89 -30.59
N LYS A 13 -48.12 -31.94 -29.26
CA LYS A 13 -47.03 -31.25 -28.55
C LYS A 13 -45.70 -31.88 -29.00
N LYS A 14 -44.60 -31.10 -28.98
CA LYS A 14 -43.26 -31.58 -29.36
C LYS A 14 -42.79 -32.82 -28.56
N ASP A 15 -43.35 -33.02 -27.38
CA ASP A 15 -43.08 -34.14 -26.48
C ASP A 15 -44.21 -35.21 -26.48
N ALA A 16 -45.11 -35.19 -27.47
CA ALA A 16 -46.21 -36.15 -27.53
C ALA A 16 -45.69 -37.55 -27.89
N TYR A 17 -45.82 -38.49 -26.96
CA TYR A 17 -45.63 -39.91 -27.19
C TYR A 17 -46.96 -40.53 -27.63
N PRO A 18 -47.00 -41.48 -28.58
CA PRO A 18 -48.23 -42.15 -28.97
C PRO A 18 -48.89 -42.79 -27.74
N SER A 19 -50.15 -42.44 -27.47
CA SER A 19 -50.91 -43.04 -26.38
C SER A 19 -51.17 -44.51 -26.70
N ILE A 20 -50.94 -45.37 -25.72
CA ILE A 20 -51.28 -46.80 -25.77
C ILE A 20 -52.74 -46.93 -26.18
N PHE A 21 -53.03 -47.81 -27.15
CA PHE A 21 -54.41 -48.09 -27.60
C PHE A 21 -55.28 -48.43 -26.38
N PRO A 22 -56.50 -47.85 -26.25
CA PRO A 22 -57.38 -48.19 -25.15
C PRO A 22 -57.67 -49.70 -25.22
N ASN A 23 -57.44 -50.40 -24.11
CA ASN A 23 -57.53 -51.86 -23.91
C ASN A 23 -56.30 -52.72 -24.29
N LEU A 24 -55.11 -52.14 -24.48
CA LEU A 24 -53.89 -52.97 -24.59
C LEU A 24 -53.49 -53.54 -23.21
N PRO A 25 -53.31 -54.86 -23.07
CA PRO A 25 -52.85 -55.45 -21.81
C PRO A 25 -51.45 -54.94 -21.42
N SER A 26 -51.25 -54.65 -20.12
CA SER A 26 -50.02 -54.03 -19.61
C SER A 26 -48.73 -54.82 -19.87
N TYR A 27 -48.83 -56.14 -20.01
CA TYR A 27 -47.69 -57.01 -20.33
C TYR A 27 -47.23 -56.92 -21.79
N LEU A 28 -48.01 -56.27 -22.66
CA LEU A 28 -47.65 -55.96 -24.06
C LEU A 28 -47.25 -54.50 -24.25
N SER A 29 -47.26 -53.68 -23.19
CA SER A 29 -46.82 -52.28 -23.24
C SER A 29 -45.43 -52.10 -22.62
N GLU A 30 -44.52 -51.45 -23.33
CA GLU A 30 -43.24 -51.02 -22.76
C GLU A 30 -43.44 -49.77 -21.88
N PRO A 31 -42.76 -49.66 -20.72
CA PRO A 31 -42.77 -48.44 -19.94
C PRO A 31 -42.15 -47.30 -20.74
N THR A 32 -42.75 -46.11 -20.66
CA THR A 32 -42.24 -44.96 -21.41
C THR A 32 -40.80 -44.64 -20.98
N PRO A 33 -39.88 -44.38 -21.94
CA PRO A 33 -38.50 -44.10 -21.61
C PRO A 33 -38.41 -42.84 -20.75
N ILE A 34 -37.67 -42.94 -19.65
CA ILE A 34 -37.42 -41.81 -18.75
C ILE A 34 -36.76 -40.69 -19.57
N LYS A 35 -37.41 -39.53 -19.61
CA LYS A 35 -36.92 -38.35 -20.36
C LYS A 35 -35.47 -38.06 -19.94
N ARG A 36 -34.53 -38.09 -20.89
CA ARG A 36 -33.11 -37.80 -20.61
C ARG A 36 -33.01 -36.40 -19.98
N LYS A 37 -32.35 -36.31 -18.82
CA LYS A 37 -32.01 -35.03 -18.19
C LYS A 37 -31.22 -34.17 -19.17
N ASP A 38 -31.52 -32.88 -19.19
CA ASP A 38 -30.88 -31.90 -20.08
C ASP A 38 -29.33 -31.97 -20.00
N PRO A 39 -28.60 -31.93 -21.14
CA PRO A 39 -27.14 -32.00 -21.17
C PRO A 39 -26.47 -30.94 -20.29
N SER A 40 -27.03 -29.73 -20.23
CA SER A 40 -26.53 -28.60 -19.44
C SER A 40 -26.59 -28.92 -17.94
N ARG A 41 -27.66 -29.60 -17.50
CA ARG A 41 -27.81 -30.09 -16.13
C ARG A 41 -26.87 -31.26 -15.80
N ARG A 42 -26.49 -32.08 -16.77
CA ARG A 42 -25.48 -33.14 -16.56
C ARG A 42 -24.07 -32.57 -16.44
N PHE A 43 -23.74 -31.58 -17.26
CA PHE A 43 -22.41 -30.95 -17.27
C PHE A 43 -22.15 -30.15 -15.99
N SER A 44 -23.11 -29.31 -15.57
CA SER A 44 -23.03 -28.54 -14.30
C SER A 44 -22.79 -29.43 -13.08
N ASN A 45 -23.59 -30.49 -12.91
CA ASN A 45 -23.44 -31.43 -11.79
C ASN A 45 -22.11 -32.20 -11.80
N TYR A 46 -21.50 -32.43 -12.97
CA TYR A 46 -20.22 -33.12 -13.08
C TYR A 46 -19.05 -32.19 -12.74
N VAL A 47 -19.11 -30.93 -13.21
CA VAL A 47 -18.10 -29.90 -12.91
C VAL A 47 -18.14 -29.51 -11.44
N GLU A 48 -19.33 -29.27 -10.87
CA GLU A 48 -19.50 -28.96 -9.44
C GLU A 48 -18.95 -30.08 -8.54
N ARG A 49 -19.27 -31.35 -8.83
CA ARG A 49 -18.84 -32.47 -7.97
C ARG A 49 -17.34 -32.77 -8.02
N LYS A 50 -16.67 -32.48 -9.14
CA LYS A 50 -15.21 -32.66 -9.26
C LYS A 50 -14.44 -31.51 -8.62
N ASN A 51 -14.88 -30.27 -8.85
CA ASN A 51 -14.21 -29.10 -8.31
C ASN A 51 -14.35 -29.03 -6.78
N ILE A 52 -15.56 -29.21 -6.24
CA ILE A 52 -15.81 -29.05 -4.80
C ILE A 52 -14.96 -30.01 -3.96
N LYS A 53 -14.87 -31.30 -4.34
CA LYS A 53 -14.09 -32.27 -3.55
C LYS A 53 -12.58 -32.06 -3.63
N GLN A 54 -12.07 -31.62 -4.78
CA GLN A 54 -10.65 -31.33 -4.95
C GLN A 54 -10.27 -30.01 -4.29
N GLU A 55 -11.12 -28.99 -4.40
CA GLU A 55 -10.96 -27.69 -3.74
C GLU A 55 -11.04 -27.84 -2.22
N GLU A 56 -12.02 -28.58 -1.67
CA GLU A 56 -12.12 -28.85 -0.23
C GLU A 56 -10.87 -29.55 0.32
N GLN A 57 -10.33 -30.53 -0.41
CA GLN A 57 -9.09 -31.22 -0.02
C GLN A 57 -7.86 -30.31 -0.13
N GLN A 58 -7.78 -29.46 -1.15
CA GLN A 58 -6.69 -28.48 -1.30
C GLN A 58 -6.74 -27.40 -0.21
N VAL A 59 -7.93 -26.90 0.13
CA VAL A 59 -8.11 -25.91 1.21
C VAL A 59 -7.68 -26.48 2.55
N LEU A 60 -8.03 -27.73 2.86
CA LEU A 60 -7.59 -28.41 4.08
C LEU A 60 -6.08 -28.61 4.13
N GLN A 61 -5.44 -28.84 2.97
CA GLN A 61 -3.99 -28.97 2.87
C GLN A 61 -3.27 -27.61 2.89
N ASP A 62 -3.92 -26.51 2.53
CA ASP A 62 -3.35 -25.16 2.47
C ASP A 62 -3.33 -24.46 3.84
N GLN A 63 -4.03 -24.95 4.86
CA GLN A 63 -4.04 -24.35 6.19
C GLN A 63 -2.75 -24.61 6.98
N ILE A 64 -2.26 -23.57 7.67
CA ILE A 64 -1.10 -23.65 8.57
C ILE A 64 -1.59 -24.00 9.97
N ASN A 65 -1.44 -25.28 10.33
CA ASN A 65 -1.83 -25.78 11.66
C ASN A 65 -0.65 -25.76 12.65
N ASN A 66 0.58 -25.95 12.17
CA ASN A 66 1.77 -26.00 13.00
C ASN A 66 2.98 -25.37 12.28
N LEU A 67 3.78 -24.59 13.00
CA LEU A 67 5.04 -24.02 12.50
C LEU A 67 6.04 -25.08 12.04
N GLN A 68 6.04 -26.27 12.64
CA GLN A 68 6.93 -27.35 12.22
C GLN A 68 6.59 -27.90 10.83
N GLU A 69 5.29 -27.96 10.49
CA GLU A 69 4.84 -28.36 9.15
C GLU A 69 5.27 -27.36 8.09
N VAL A 70 5.34 -26.07 8.46
CA VAL A 70 5.84 -25.01 7.58
C VAL A 70 7.27 -25.27 7.16
N LEU A 71 8.15 -25.65 8.08
CA LEU A 71 9.55 -25.93 7.74
C LEU A 71 9.67 -27.09 6.77
N PHE A 72 8.95 -28.19 7.03
CA PHE A 72 8.99 -29.38 6.18
C PHE A 72 8.44 -29.09 4.77
N LYS A 73 7.33 -28.35 4.66
CA LYS A 73 6.80 -27.95 3.34
C LYS A 73 7.72 -26.97 2.62
N MET A 74 8.35 -26.05 3.34
CA MET A 74 9.23 -25.05 2.76
C MET A 74 10.53 -25.65 2.23
N GLU A 75 11.13 -26.62 2.93
CA GLU A 75 12.30 -27.38 2.45
C GLU A 75 12.01 -28.11 1.12
N ASN A 76 10.77 -28.55 0.92
CA ASN A 76 10.32 -29.23 -0.30
C ASN A 76 9.81 -28.27 -1.39
N SER A 77 9.72 -26.98 -1.11
CA SER A 77 9.20 -25.96 -2.02
C SER A 77 10.32 -25.25 -2.80
N LYS A 78 9.95 -24.56 -3.90
CA LYS A 78 10.88 -23.75 -4.71
C LYS A 78 11.34 -22.44 -4.03
N LEU A 79 11.03 -22.23 -2.75
CA LEU A 79 11.39 -21.01 -1.99
C LEU A 79 12.85 -21.02 -1.48
N THR A 80 13.72 -21.81 -2.14
CA THR A 80 15.13 -22.07 -1.79
C THR A 80 16.01 -20.83 -1.70
N GLU A 81 15.54 -19.68 -2.19
CA GLU A 81 16.31 -18.45 -2.12
C GLU A 81 16.25 -17.74 -0.76
N TRP A 82 15.34 -18.15 0.13
CA TRP A 82 15.21 -17.59 1.48
C TRP A 82 15.98 -18.43 2.49
N ILE A 83 16.78 -17.78 3.35
CA ILE A 83 17.38 -18.45 4.49
C ILE A 83 16.32 -18.55 5.58
N THR A 84 16.06 -19.76 6.06
CA THR A 84 15.05 -20.03 7.08
C THR A 84 15.70 -20.41 8.40
N LYS A 85 15.16 -19.88 9.51
CA LYS A 85 15.57 -20.29 10.85
C LYS A 85 14.35 -20.37 11.75
N ALA A 86 14.18 -21.50 12.41
CA ALA A 86 13.09 -21.72 13.34
C ALA A 86 13.53 -21.51 14.79
N THR A 87 12.62 -20.98 15.58
CA THR A 87 12.69 -20.96 17.04
C THR A 87 11.40 -21.58 17.60
N LYS A 88 11.28 -21.67 18.93
CA LYS A 88 10.07 -22.23 19.56
C LYS A 88 8.81 -21.45 19.21
N ASP A 89 8.93 -20.13 19.09
CA ASP A 89 7.78 -19.22 19.00
C ASP A 89 7.62 -18.55 17.63
N CYS A 90 8.62 -18.65 16.75
CA CYS A 90 8.56 -18.02 15.43
C CYS A 90 9.53 -18.65 14.41
N ILE A 91 9.20 -18.44 13.13
CA ILE A 91 10.02 -18.78 11.98
C ILE A 91 10.50 -17.48 11.33
N TYR A 92 11.80 -17.41 11.09
CA TYR A 92 12.46 -16.32 10.39
C TYR A 92 12.76 -16.74 8.96
N PHE A 93 12.38 -15.89 8.02
CA PHE A 93 12.78 -15.95 6.62
C PHE A 93 13.59 -14.70 6.34
N PHE A 94 14.85 -14.82 5.91
CA PHE A 94 15.67 -13.65 5.63
C PHE A 94 16.58 -13.80 4.40
N LYS A 95 16.96 -12.65 3.84
CA LYS A 95 17.97 -12.53 2.79
C LYS A 95 19.12 -11.63 3.23
N ILE A 96 20.33 -12.11 2.98
CA ILE A 96 21.57 -11.40 3.23
C ILE A 96 22.10 -10.90 1.88
N ASN A 97 22.43 -9.62 1.81
CA ASN A 97 23.09 -9.03 0.66
C ASN A 97 24.58 -8.89 0.97
N PHE A 98 25.42 -9.39 0.06
CA PHE A 98 26.89 -9.38 0.15
C PHE A 98 27.53 -8.35 -0.80
N ASN A 99 26.73 -7.50 -1.46
CA ASN A 99 27.24 -6.54 -2.44
C ASN A 99 28.08 -5.41 -1.83
N GLU A 100 27.95 -5.18 -0.52
CA GLU A 100 28.78 -4.25 0.23
C GLU A 100 29.86 -5.02 1.01
N ASN A 101 30.98 -4.37 1.36
CA ASN A 101 32.09 -4.98 2.14
C ASN A 101 31.65 -5.63 3.47
N ILE A 102 30.41 -5.40 3.91
CA ILE A 102 29.80 -5.96 5.11
C ILE A 102 28.47 -6.61 4.71
N PRO A 103 28.22 -7.90 5.04
CA PRO A 103 26.93 -8.54 4.80
C PRO A 103 25.81 -7.82 5.56
N LYS A 104 24.75 -7.44 4.85
CA LYS A 104 23.60 -6.77 5.45
C LYS A 104 22.32 -7.56 5.26
N LEU A 105 21.52 -7.61 6.32
CA LEU A 105 20.18 -8.18 6.29
C LEU A 105 19.27 -7.22 5.53
N THR A 106 18.81 -7.61 4.35
CA THR A 106 18.01 -6.70 3.49
C THR A 106 16.53 -6.92 3.66
N LYS A 107 16.10 -8.18 3.76
CA LYS A 107 14.70 -8.57 3.82
C LYS A 107 14.53 -9.62 4.89
N THR A 108 13.56 -9.42 5.77
CA THR A 108 13.21 -10.36 6.83
C THR A 108 11.70 -10.45 6.95
N VAL A 109 11.18 -11.66 7.00
CA VAL A 109 9.79 -11.97 7.32
C VAL A 109 9.80 -12.88 8.54
N ILE A 110 9.06 -12.49 9.57
CA ILE A 110 8.97 -13.23 10.83
C ILE A 110 7.53 -13.70 10.98
N LEU A 111 7.32 -15.01 10.92
CA LEU A 111 6.04 -15.65 11.19
C LEU A 111 6.01 -16.12 12.65
N LYS A 112 5.11 -15.55 13.45
CA LYS A 112 4.94 -15.94 14.86
C LYS A 112 4.02 -17.15 15.00
N SER A 113 4.05 -17.80 16.17
CA SER A 113 3.16 -18.92 16.52
C SER A 113 1.68 -18.58 16.48
N ASN A 114 1.33 -17.32 16.72
CA ASN A 114 -0.02 -16.79 16.56
C ASN A 114 -0.35 -16.38 15.11
N LEU A 115 0.46 -16.82 14.13
CA LEU A 115 0.29 -16.58 12.69
C LEU A 115 0.38 -15.11 12.27
N PHE A 116 0.76 -14.21 13.18
CA PHE A 116 1.06 -12.84 12.84
C PHE A 116 2.40 -12.73 12.13
N VAL A 117 2.46 -11.85 11.15
CA VAL A 117 3.66 -11.61 10.37
C VAL A 117 4.22 -10.22 10.62
N ARG A 118 5.53 -10.16 10.81
CA ARG A 118 6.31 -8.92 10.83
C ARG A 118 7.27 -8.91 9.66
N ILE A 119 7.35 -7.78 8.95
CA ILE A 119 8.15 -7.65 7.73
C ILE A 119 9.14 -6.52 7.95
N ILE A 120 10.42 -6.80 7.75
CA ILE A 120 11.50 -5.83 7.91
C ILE A 120 12.27 -5.74 6.60
N PHE A 121 12.46 -4.53 6.09
CA PHE A 121 13.23 -4.25 4.89
C PHE A 121 14.27 -3.17 5.17
N ASN A 122 15.56 -3.47 4.94
CA ASN A 122 16.70 -2.58 5.24
C ASN A 122 16.58 -1.92 6.62
N ASP A 123 16.37 -2.74 7.66
CA ASP A 123 16.18 -2.32 9.06
C ASP A 123 14.93 -1.46 9.34
N VAL A 124 14.02 -1.30 8.38
CA VAL A 124 12.74 -0.61 8.55
C VAL A 124 11.61 -1.60 8.70
N ASP A 125 10.81 -1.45 9.77
CA ASP A 125 9.61 -2.25 10.01
C ASP A 125 8.49 -1.75 9.08
N ILE A 126 8.04 -2.62 8.18
CA ILE A 126 6.98 -2.33 7.21
C ILE A 126 5.64 -2.60 7.87
N ASP A 127 4.69 -1.67 7.70
CA ASP A 127 3.35 -1.85 8.25
C ASP A 127 2.65 -3.03 7.56
N THR A 128 2.36 -4.09 8.33
CA THR A 128 1.69 -5.31 7.86
C THR A 128 0.33 -5.00 7.21
N ARG A 129 -0.31 -3.87 7.55
CA ARG A 129 -1.56 -3.42 6.90
C ARG A 129 -1.43 -3.20 5.40
N LYS A 130 -0.23 -2.90 4.88
CA LYS A 130 0.00 -2.84 3.43
C LYS A 130 -0.31 -4.16 2.72
N TYR A 131 -0.26 -5.27 3.44
CA TYR A 131 -0.55 -6.62 2.96
C TYR A 131 -1.93 -7.11 3.41
N GLU A 132 -2.83 -6.22 3.84
CA GLU A 132 -4.21 -6.58 4.21
C GLU A 132 -4.94 -7.26 3.05
N TYR A 133 -4.68 -6.86 1.81
CA TYR A 133 -5.23 -7.50 0.61
C TYR A 133 -4.84 -8.99 0.49
N LEU A 134 -3.74 -9.40 1.12
CA LEU A 134 -3.22 -10.76 1.09
C LEU A 134 -3.59 -11.53 2.37
N LEU A 135 -3.41 -10.90 3.53
CA LEU A 135 -3.60 -11.52 4.85
C LEU A 135 -5.06 -11.47 5.32
N GLY A 136 -5.87 -10.60 4.73
CA GLY A 136 -7.24 -10.31 5.14
C GLY A 136 -7.29 -9.34 6.34
N ALA A 137 -8.50 -8.99 6.75
CA ALA A 137 -8.76 -7.99 7.80
C ALA A 137 -8.13 -8.32 9.16
N GLN A 138 -7.90 -9.61 9.44
CA GLN A 138 -7.27 -10.06 10.69
C GLN A 138 -5.73 -10.00 10.65
N LEU A 139 -5.13 -9.75 9.47
CA LEU A 139 -3.68 -9.70 9.25
C LEU A 139 -2.95 -10.99 9.65
N LEU A 140 -3.63 -12.13 9.52
CA LEU A 140 -3.11 -13.45 9.85
C LEU A 140 -2.64 -14.18 8.59
N CYS A 141 -1.51 -14.87 8.72
CA CYS A 141 -1.01 -15.79 7.70
C CYS A 141 -1.40 -17.22 8.09
N ASP A 142 -2.67 -17.54 7.83
CA ASP A 142 -3.32 -18.81 8.15
C ASP A 142 -3.18 -19.88 7.05
N THR A 143 -2.73 -19.50 5.85
CA THR A 143 -2.52 -20.45 4.75
C THR A 143 -1.12 -20.37 4.14
N TYR A 144 -0.66 -21.50 3.61
CA TYR A 144 0.61 -21.62 2.88
C TYR A 144 0.62 -20.72 1.66
N SER A 145 -0.47 -20.69 0.90
CA SER A 145 -0.62 -19.79 -0.25
C SER A 145 -0.42 -18.31 0.13
N LYS A 146 -0.92 -17.87 1.28
CA LYS A 146 -0.65 -16.50 1.79
C LYS A 146 0.83 -16.30 2.10
N LEU A 147 1.46 -17.28 2.75
CA LEU A 147 2.89 -17.21 3.10
C LEU A 147 3.78 -17.15 1.85
N GLU A 148 3.55 -18.02 0.86
CA GLU A 148 4.33 -18.04 -0.39
C GLU A 148 4.19 -16.72 -1.15
N ASN A 149 2.96 -16.24 -1.32
CA ASN A 149 2.68 -14.96 -1.97
C ASN A 149 3.30 -13.80 -1.20
N LEU A 150 3.31 -13.86 0.13
CA LEU A 150 3.92 -12.82 0.96
C LEU A 150 5.44 -12.80 0.76
N LEU A 151 6.09 -13.96 0.84
CA LEU A 151 7.53 -14.07 0.62
C LEU A 151 7.93 -13.59 -0.78
N ASN A 152 7.16 -13.93 -1.81
CA ASN A 152 7.37 -13.41 -3.17
C ASN A 152 7.14 -11.89 -3.26
N GLY A 153 6.12 -11.37 -2.58
CA GLY A 153 5.85 -9.94 -2.50
C GLY A 153 6.99 -9.17 -1.82
N VAL A 154 7.46 -9.66 -0.68
CA VAL A 154 8.60 -9.09 0.07
C VAL A 154 9.90 -9.23 -0.73
N TYR A 155 10.06 -10.32 -1.47
CA TYR A 155 11.22 -10.51 -2.33
C TYR A 155 11.34 -9.41 -3.39
N ASN A 156 10.23 -8.94 -3.93
CA ASN A 156 10.21 -7.89 -4.95
C ASN A 156 10.19 -6.46 -4.37
N LEU A 157 10.28 -6.29 -3.04
CA LEU A 157 10.36 -4.97 -2.44
C LEU A 157 11.60 -4.19 -2.87
N THR A 158 11.37 -2.91 -3.15
CA THR A 158 12.38 -1.90 -3.46
C THR A 158 12.25 -0.72 -2.50
N GLU A 159 13.26 0.16 -2.45
CA GLU A 159 13.26 1.33 -1.56
C GLU A 159 12.04 2.25 -1.78
N LYS A 160 11.51 2.32 -3.00
CA LYS A 160 10.30 3.12 -3.32
C LYS A 160 9.05 2.63 -2.58
N ASN A 161 9.03 1.37 -2.15
CA ASN A 161 7.90 0.78 -1.43
C ASN A 161 7.90 1.15 0.06
N VAL A 162 9.03 1.64 0.58
CA VAL A 162 9.16 2.08 1.97
C VAL A 162 8.66 3.52 2.08
N THR A 163 7.70 3.73 2.97
CA THR A 163 7.14 5.05 3.23
C THR A 163 7.97 5.76 4.29
N PHE A 164 8.05 7.08 4.18
CA PHE A 164 8.67 7.91 5.20
C PHE A 164 8.07 7.71 6.60
N ILE A 165 6.79 7.32 6.68
CA ILE A 165 6.11 7.05 7.95
C ILE A 165 6.68 5.80 8.64
N GLU A 166 7.00 4.75 7.87
CA GLU A 166 7.60 3.52 8.41
C GLU A 166 9.01 3.77 8.93
N ILE A 167 9.78 4.61 8.24
CA ILE A 167 11.10 5.05 8.70
C ILE A 167 10.97 5.79 10.03
N ILE A 168 10.02 6.73 10.14
CA ILE A 168 9.77 7.44 11.40
C ILE A 168 9.37 6.46 12.51
N ASN A 169 8.47 5.52 12.25
CA ASN A 169 8.02 4.55 13.25
C ASN A 169 9.19 3.70 13.77
N THR A 170 10.00 3.20 12.84
CA THR A 170 11.16 2.37 13.19
C THR A 170 12.17 3.16 14.01
N PHE A 171 12.52 4.37 13.56
CA PHE A 171 13.44 5.24 14.27
C PHE A 171 12.91 5.64 15.67
N SER A 172 11.61 5.93 15.77
CA SER A 172 10.97 6.24 17.06
C SER A 172 11.01 5.04 18.01
N SER A 173 10.79 3.83 17.50
CA SER A 173 10.90 2.59 18.29
C SER A 173 12.33 2.39 18.82
N LEU A 174 13.33 2.54 17.94
CA LEU A 174 14.74 2.41 18.32
C LEU A 174 15.16 3.45 19.38
N LEU A 175 14.69 4.70 19.24
CA LEU A 175 14.93 5.73 20.24
C LEU A 175 14.27 5.41 21.58
N ASN A 176 13.03 4.94 21.57
CA ASN A 176 12.32 4.55 22.79
C ASN A 176 13.00 3.35 23.49
N GLU A 177 13.45 2.35 22.74
CA GLU A 177 14.26 1.25 23.28
C GLU A 177 15.57 1.75 23.88
N PHE A 178 16.25 2.69 23.22
CA PHE A 178 17.48 3.28 23.73
C PHE A 178 17.27 4.08 25.02
N ILE A 179 16.19 4.86 25.11
CA ILE A 179 15.81 5.64 26.30
C ILE A 179 15.49 4.71 27.47
N ASN A 180 14.73 3.63 27.23
CA ASN A 180 14.27 2.72 28.28
C ASN A 180 15.34 1.69 28.70
N GLY A 181 16.25 1.32 27.79
CA GLY A 181 17.24 0.26 27.99
C GLY A 181 18.55 0.69 28.65
N ARG A 182 18.80 1.99 28.88
CA ARG A 182 20.03 2.48 29.52
C ARG A 182 19.74 3.48 30.64
N LYS A 183 20.64 3.55 31.62
CA LYS A 183 20.75 4.72 32.53
C LYS A 183 21.27 5.92 31.73
N VAL A 184 20.45 6.43 30.82
CA VAL A 184 20.76 7.66 30.09
C VAL A 184 20.64 8.82 31.07
N GLU A 185 21.64 9.70 31.10
CA GLU A 185 21.58 10.94 31.86
C GLU A 185 20.26 11.67 31.56
N GLU A 186 19.56 12.11 32.61
CA GLU A 186 18.19 12.62 32.56
C GLU A 186 18.00 13.75 31.54
N ILE A 187 19.04 14.58 31.35
CA ILE A 187 19.08 15.67 30.37
C ILE A 187 19.12 15.14 28.92
N LYS A 188 19.89 14.08 28.65
CA LYS A 188 19.96 13.44 27.32
C LYS A 188 18.67 12.67 27.02
N ALA A 189 18.11 11.99 28.02
CA ALA A 189 16.83 11.30 27.89
C ALA A 189 15.70 12.27 27.54
N SER A 190 15.66 13.44 28.21
CA SER A 190 14.68 14.50 27.92
C SER A 190 14.79 15.06 26.50
N LYS A 191 16.02 15.30 26.01
CA LYS A 191 16.26 15.73 24.62
C LYS A 191 15.82 14.68 23.60
N LEU A 192 16.11 13.40 23.86
CA LEU A 192 15.70 12.30 22.98
C LEU A 192 14.17 12.10 22.97
N LYS A 193 13.50 12.24 24.11
CA LYS A 193 12.03 12.24 24.19
C LYS A 193 11.42 13.36 23.36
N LEU A 194 11.98 14.56 23.47
CA LEU A 194 11.53 15.70 22.67
C LEU A 194 11.69 15.46 21.16
N LEU A 195 12.77 14.80 20.73
CA LEU A 195 12.95 14.39 19.33
C LEU A 195 11.88 13.37 18.88
N VAL A 196 11.57 12.38 19.72
CA VAL A 196 10.48 11.41 19.44
C VAL A 196 9.14 12.14 19.30
N GLU A 197 8.84 13.09 20.19
CA GLU A 197 7.63 13.91 20.12
C GLU A 197 7.57 14.74 18.82
N GLN A 198 8.67 15.38 18.43
CA GLN A 198 8.75 16.15 17.18
C GLN A 198 8.51 15.28 15.94
N LEU A 199 9.09 14.08 15.91
CA LEU A 199 8.88 13.12 14.82
C LEU A 199 7.43 12.63 14.77
N THR A 200 6.82 12.40 15.94
CA THR A 200 5.41 12.00 16.06
C THR A 200 4.48 13.11 15.59
N MET A 201 4.77 14.37 15.95
CA MET A 201 4.04 15.54 15.46
C MET A 201 4.19 15.71 13.95
N PHE A 202 5.39 15.52 13.41
CA PHE A 202 5.64 15.59 11.96
C PHE A 202 4.84 14.52 11.22
N LYS A 203 4.83 13.28 11.73
CA LYS A 203 3.99 12.18 11.21
C LYS A 203 2.51 12.59 11.20
N PHE A 204 1.98 13.04 12.34
CA PHE A 204 0.57 13.47 12.47
C PHE A 204 0.23 14.58 11.46
N LYS A 205 1.11 15.57 11.33
CA LYS A 205 0.95 16.67 10.38
C LYS A 205 0.91 16.18 8.93
N LYS A 206 1.78 15.23 8.57
CA LYS A 206 1.85 14.65 7.22
C LYS A 206 0.65 13.75 6.90
N THR A 207 0.17 12.95 7.85
CA THR A 207 -0.98 12.05 7.65
C THR A 207 -2.32 12.78 7.65
N ASN A 208 -2.49 13.80 8.49
CA ASN A 208 -3.79 14.47 8.67
C ASN A 208 -4.00 15.73 7.82
N LEU A 209 -2.94 16.29 7.23
CA LEU A 209 -3.09 17.41 6.28
C LEU A 209 -3.25 16.97 4.83
N ASN A 210 -3.01 15.69 4.51
CA ASN A 210 -3.32 15.13 3.20
C ASN A 210 -4.83 14.90 3.07
N ARG A 211 -5.60 15.98 2.90
CA ARG A 211 -7.05 15.95 2.66
C ARG A 211 -7.43 15.52 1.24
N GLU A 212 -6.63 14.68 0.57
CA GLU A 212 -6.77 14.12 -0.80
C GLU A 212 -7.12 15.10 -1.95
N GLY A 213 -7.37 16.38 -1.68
CA GLY A 213 -7.78 17.43 -2.62
C GLY A 213 -6.87 18.65 -2.61
N LEU A 214 -5.89 18.71 -1.70
CA LEU A 214 -4.83 19.72 -1.73
C LEU A 214 -3.58 19.11 -2.37
N LYS A 215 -3.15 19.65 -3.52
CA LYS A 215 -1.90 19.24 -4.15
C LYS A 215 -0.73 19.62 -3.24
N TYR A 216 0.12 18.65 -2.91
CA TYR A 216 1.33 18.91 -2.17
C TYR A 216 2.26 19.81 -3.01
N PRO A 217 2.86 20.86 -2.42
CA PRO A 217 3.78 21.71 -3.16
C PRO A 217 4.99 20.89 -3.64
N THR A 218 5.50 21.21 -4.83
CA THR A 218 6.73 20.59 -5.34
C THR A 218 7.91 20.94 -4.45
N GLU A 219 8.96 20.10 -4.41
CA GLU A 219 10.20 20.39 -3.67
C GLU A 219 10.77 21.77 -4.03
N PHE A 220 10.70 22.13 -5.32
CA PHE A 220 11.05 23.46 -5.81
C PHE A 220 10.24 24.59 -5.15
N SER A 221 8.92 24.41 -4.98
CA SER A 221 8.05 25.39 -4.33
C SER A 221 8.33 25.51 -2.83
N ILE A 222 8.68 24.40 -2.18
CA ILE A 222 9.09 24.35 -0.76
C ILE A 222 10.41 25.10 -0.59
N HIS A 223 11.39 24.86 -1.46
CA HIS A 223 12.69 25.53 -1.41
C HIS A 223 12.57 27.06 -1.53
N ILE A 224 11.74 27.55 -2.45
CA ILE A 224 11.45 29.00 -2.57
C ILE A 224 10.84 29.53 -1.27
N ALA A 225 9.93 28.79 -0.64
CA ALA A 225 9.30 29.17 0.62
C ALA A 225 10.31 29.26 1.77
N GLU A 226 11.23 28.29 1.86
CA GLU A 226 12.29 28.27 2.87
C GLU A 226 13.24 29.46 2.74
N ILE A 227 13.67 29.78 1.51
CA ILE A 227 14.52 30.94 1.24
C ILE A 227 13.75 32.23 1.59
N ALA A 228 12.49 32.34 1.17
CA ALA A 228 11.64 33.49 1.50
C ALA A 228 11.53 33.70 3.01
N TYR A 229 11.34 32.63 3.77
CA TYR A 229 11.26 32.69 5.23
C TYR A 229 12.60 33.04 5.89
N LYS A 230 13.72 32.48 5.42
CA LYS A 230 15.06 32.83 5.91
C LYS A 230 15.39 34.30 5.68
N VAL A 231 15.12 34.82 4.49
CA VAL A 231 15.29 36.25 4.18
C VAL A 231 14.43 37.10 5.10
N PHE A 232 13.16 36.73 5.26
CA PHE A 232 12.23 37.47 6.09
C PHE A 232 12.66 37.51 7.56
N THR A 233 13.02 36.37 8.15
CA THR A 233 13.50 36.29 9.54
C THR A 233 14.77 37.09 9.78
N VAL A 234 15.68 37.17 8.80
CA VAL A 234 16.86 38.04 8.89
C VAL A 234 16.44 39.51 8.87
N ILE A 235 15.56 39.91 7.95
CA ILE A 235 15.13 41.31 7.80
C ILE A 235 14.32 41.79 9.01
N THR A 236 13.53 40.91 9.63
CA THR A 236 12.77 41.18 10.85
C THR A 236 13.56 40.91 12.13
N SER A 237 14.88 40.67 12.05
CA SER A 237 15.72 40.59 13.25
C SER A 237 15.97 41.96 13.85
N GLU A 238 16.27 42.01 15.15
CA GLU A 238 16.52 43.26 15.91
C GLU A 238 17.50 44.22 15.21
N LYS A 239 18.46 43.65 14.46
CA LYS A 239 19.48 44.41 13.74
C LYS A 239 18.95 45.20 12.54
N TYR A 240 17.95 44.67 11.83
CA TYR A 240 17.51 45.20 10.53
C TYR A 240 16.04 45.66 10.52
N GLU A 241 15.25 45.27 11.51
CA GLU A 241 13.82 45.53 11.58
C GLU A 241 13.48 47.03 11.51
N ALA A 242 14.15 47.86 12.32
CA ALA A 242 13.94 49.30 12.33
C ALA A 242 14.26 49.97 10.97
N MET A 243 15.22 49.42 10.22
CA MET A 243 15.51 49.88 8.87
C MET A 243 14.43 49.41 7.90
N PHE A 244 14.02 48.14 7.97
CA PHE A 244 12.99 47.57 7.11
C PHE A 244 11.63 48.24 7.27
N LEU A 245 11.25 48.61 8.49
CA LEU A 245 9.97 49.29 8.76
C LEU A 245 9.88 50.67 8.08
N LYS A 246 11.02 51.35 7.90
CA LYS A 246 11.11 52.68 7.26
C LYS A 246 11.14 52.61 5.74
N VAL A 247 11.35 51.43 5.15
CA VAL A 247 11.48 51.26 3.71
C VAL A 247 10.12 51.43 3.01
N PRO A 248 10.01 52.32 2.01
CA PRO A 248 8.83 52.37 1.17
C PRO A 248 8.78 51.13 0.28
N LYS A 249 7.58 50.59 0.04
CA LYS A 249 7.36 49.38 -0.78
C LYS A 249 8.09 48.12 -0.25
N LYS A 250 7.90 47.79 1.04
CA LYS A 250 8.45 46.60 1.74
C LYS A 250 8.40 45.29 0.93
N LYS A 251 7.30 45.07 0.20
CA LYS A 251 7.12 43.91 -0.69
C LYS A 251 8.18 43.83 -1.79
N ALA A 252 8.51 44.94 -2.44
CA ALA A 252 9.47 44.95 -3.53
C ALA A 252 10.87 44.60 -3.02
N VAL A 253 11.26 45.16 -1.87
CA VAL A 253 12.55 44.87 -1.25
C VAL A 253 12.67 43.41 -0.84
N LEU A 254 11.61 42.85 -0.21
CA LEU A 254 11.58 41.43 0.13
C LEU A 254 11.69 40.55 -1.12
N GLN A 255 10.97 40.88 -2.19
CA GLN A 255 11.05 40.12 -3.44
C GLN A 255 12.45 40.14 -4.05
N THR A 256 13.10 41.30 -4.10
CA THR A 256 14.45 41.44 -4.65
C THR A 256 15.44 40.55 -3.89
N LEU A 257 15.44 40.63 -2.56
CA LEU A 257 16.38 39.87 -1.73
C LEU A 257 16.19 38.34 -1.86
N ILE A 258 14.95 37.88 -2.00
CA ILE A 258 14.67 36.46 -2.23
C ILE A 258 15.14 36.04 -3.63
N LEU A 259 14.89 36.87 -4.65
CA LEU A 259 15.31 36.57 -6.02
C LEU A 259 16.83 36.52 -6.17
N ASP A 260 17.55 37.43 -5.52
CA ASP A 260 19.02 37.47 -5.55
C ASP A 260 19.61 36.19 -4.95
N LEU A 261 19.13 35.76 -3.78
CA LEU A 261 19.57 34.50 -3.16
C LEU A 261 19.17 33.26 -3.96
N LEU A 262 18.03 33.29 -4.65
CA LEU A 262 17.61 32.20 -5.52
C LEU A 262 18.51 32.08 -6.75
N GLN A 263 18.98 33.21 -7.31
CA GLN A 263 19.93 33.20 -8.42
C GLN A 263 21.29 32.61 -7.99
N ASP A 264 21.80 33.00 -6.82
CA ASP A 264 23.06 32.49 -6.27
C ASP A 264 23.02 30.99 -5.95
N SER A 265 21.85 30.46 -5.57
CA SER A 265 21.65 29.04 -5.25
C SER A 265 21.40 28.13 -6.47
N SER A 266 21.21 28.70 -7.67
CA SER A 266 20.67 27.97 -8.82
C SER A 266 21.71 27.52 -9.86
N SER A 267 22.41 26.42 -9.58
CA SER A 267 23.17 25.67 -10.59
C SER A 267 22.33 24.66 -11.39
N ASN A 268 21.05 24.46 -11.05
CA ASN A 268 20.15 23.49 -11.69
C ASN A 268 18.72 24.03 -11.91
N ASN A 269 18.56 25.09 -12.71
CA ASN A 269 17.23 25.54 -13.11
C ASN A 269 16.72 24.70 -14.30
N PRO A 270 15.49 24.14 -14.25
CA PRO A 270 14.88 23.53 -15.42
C PRO A 270 14.69 24.58 -16.52
N THR A 271 15.44 24.42 -17.60
CA THR A 271 15.45 25.29 -18.78
C THR A 271 14.20 25.03 -19.60
N GLN A 272 13.21 25.93 -19.45
CA GLN A 272 11.94 26.00 -20.18
C GLN A 272 10.89 24.91 -19.92
N CYS A 273 9.68 25.37 -19.59
CA CYS A 273 8.46 24.57 -19.65
C CYS A 273 8.02 24.39 -21.11
N ASN A 274 7.49 23.22 -21.47
CA ASN A 274 6.81 22.96 -22.76
C ASN A 274 5.67 23.95 -23.08
N CYS A 275 5.23 24.71 -22.07
CA CYS A 275 4.22 25.75 -22.15
C CYS A 275 4.76 27.16 -22.48
N GLY A 276 6.05 27.30 -22.82
CA GLY A 276 6.68 28.59 -23.16
C GLY A 276 6.93 29.53 -21.97
N ARG A 277 6.62 29.10 -20.74
CA ARG A 277 6.91 29.87 -19.53
C ARG A 277 8.32 29.57 -19.03
N SER A 278 9.10 30.61 -18.79
CA SER A 278 10.41 30.48 -18.14
C SER A 278 10.24 30.12 -16.66
N SER A 279 11.20 29.35 -16.12
CA SER A 279 11.33 29.07 -14.69
C SER A 279 11.37 30.37 -13.87
N GLN A 280 11.99 31.42 -14.42
CA GLN A 280 12.07 32.75 -13.83
C GLN A 280 10.69 33.39 -13.59
N ASN A 281 9.74 33.23 -14.52
CA ASN A 281 8.37 33.74 -14.35
C ASN A 281 7.62 33.02 -13.23
N VAL A 282 7.88 31.70 -13.07
CA VAL A 282 7.30 30.90 -11.97
C VAL A 282 7.89 31.35 -10.64
N ILE A 283 9.22 31.51 -10.58
CA ILE A 283 9.93 31.98 -9.38
C ILE A 283 9.43 33.36 -8.95
N GLN A 284 9.32 34.32 -9.87
CA GLN A 284 8.81 35.66 -9.57
C GLN A 284 7.38 35.62 -9.01
N LYS A 285 6.52 34.79 -9.60
CA LYS A 285 5.13 34.66 -9.14
C LYS A 285 5.06 34.02 -7.75
N CYS A 286 5.79 32.93 -7.51
CA CYS A 286 5.89 32.28 -6.21
C CYS A 286 6.44 33.22 -5.14
N THR A 287 7.53 33.93 -5.44
CA THR A 287 8.16 34.91 -4.54
C THR A 287 7.20 36.04 -4.18
N SER A 288 6.39 36.48 -5.15
CA SER A 288 5.38 37.51 -4.92
C SER A 288 4.26 37.07 -4.00
N VAL A 289 3.82 35.81 -4.12
CA VAL A 289 2.82 35.22 -3.23
C VAL A 289 3.37 35.11 -1.81
N TRP A 290 4.56 34.53 -1.65
CA TRP A 290 5.20 34.39 -0.34
C TRP A 290 5.48 35.72 0.35
N SER A 291 5.93 36.73 -0.41
CA SER A 291 6.17 38.07 0.13
C SER A 291 4.88 38.69 0.69
N ASN A 292 3.73 38.48 0.04
CA ASN A 292 2.44 38.95 0.59
C ASN A 292 2.05 38.17 1.84
N ILE A 293 2.20 36.84 1.82
CA ILE A 293 1.86 36.00 2.97
C ILE A 293 2.68 36.46 4.18
N LEU A 294 4.00 36.59 4.05
CA LEU A 294 4.88 36.96 5.15
C LEU A 294 4.58 38.36 5.68
N LEU A 295 4.41 39.34 4.79
CA LEU A 295 4.09 40.71 5.20
C LEU A 295 2.71 40.79 5.88
N ASN A 296 1.69 40.11 5.35
CA ASN A 296 0.35 40.12 5.93
C ASN A 296 0.29 39.44 7.31
N ASN A 297 1.18 38.48 7.59
CA ASN A 297 1.25 37.81 8.89
C ASN A 297 2.15 38.54 9.90
N TYR A 298 2.87 39.58 9.47
CA TYR A 298 3.74 40.40 10.30
C TYR A 298 3.16 41.79 10.59
N SER A 299 2.19 42.23 9.77
CA SER A 299 1.43 43.47 9.95
C SER A 299 0.42 43.32 11.07
#